data_AF-A0A7L0S7L4-F1
#
_entry.id   AF-A0A7L0S7L4-F1
#
_cell.length_a   1.000
_cell.length_b   1.000
_cell.length_c   1.000
_cell.angle_alpha   90.00
_cell.angle_beta   90.00
_cell.angle_gamma   90.00
#
_symmetry.space_group_name_H-M   'P 1'
#
loop_
_entity.id
_entity.type
_entity.pdbx_description
1 polymer ?
#
loop_
_entity_poly.entity_id
_entity_poly.type
_entity_poly.pdbx_seq_one_letter_code
_entity_poly.pdbx_strand_id
1 'polypeptide(L)' 'GERRPYACSVCGKTYRHGGSLVNHRQTHQTGVFPCAVCARRYPNLAAYRNHLRNHPR' A
#
# COMPACT_ATOMS: atom_id res chain seq x y z
N GLY A 1 0.92 2.73 -27.53
CA GLY A 1 0.76 1.78 -26.40
C GLY A 1 1.30 2.41 -25.13
N GLU A 2 0.56 2.31 -24.02
CA GLU A 2 1.02 2.87 -22.74
C GLU A 2 2.21 2.07 -22.19
N ARG A 3 3.42 2.66 -22.19
CA ARG A 3 4.58 2.04 -21.54
C ARG A 3 4.35 2.00 -20.03
N ARG A 4 4.43 0.81 -19.45
CA ARG A 4 4.36 0.57 -18.00
C ARG A 4 5.65 -0.12 -17.55
N PRO A 5 6.77 0.62 -17.48
CA PRO A 5 8.09 0.01 -17.26
C PRO A 5 8.30 -0.48 -15.82
N TYR A 6 7.45 -0.08 -14.88
CA TYR A 6 7.61 -0.40 -13.47
C TYR A 6 6.82 -1.66 -13.12
N ALA A 7 7.49 -2.80 -13.02
CA ALA A 7 6.87 -4.09 -12.69
C ALA A 7 7.03 -4.46 -11.21
N CYS A 8 5.99 -5.05 -10.63
CA CYS A 8 6.04 -5.64 -9.30
C CYS A 8 6.73 -7.00 -9.36
N SER A 9 7.80 -7.17 -8.59
CA SER A 9 8.55 -8.43 -8.50
C SER A 9 7.77 -9.58 -7.84
N VAL A 10 6.66 -9.28 -7.16
CA VAL A 10 5.86 -10.28 -6.43
C VAL A 10 4.72 -10.84 -7.28
N CYS A 11 3.99 -9.99 -8.00
CA CYS A 11 2.80 -10.41 -8.76
C CYS A 11 2.84 -10.03 -10.25
N GLY A 12 3.94 -9.45 -10.73
CA GLY A 12 4.13 -9.08 -12.14
C GLY A 12 3.33 -7.86 -12.62
N LYS A 13 2.46 -7.28 -11.79
CA LYS A 13 1.67 -6.08 -12.17
C LYS A 13 2.57 -4.91 -12.57
N THR A 14 2.21 -4.23 -13.65
CA THR A 14 2.99 -3.12 -14.21
C THR A 14 2.30 -1.77 -14.04
N TYR A 15 3.11 -0.74 -13.86
CA TYR A 15 2.68 0.63 -13.58
C TYR A 15 3.39 1.63 -14.50
N ARG A 16 2.72 2.75 -14.77
CA ARG A 16 3.27 3.87 -15.55
C ARG A 16 4.31 4.69 -14.76
N HIS A 17 4.18 4.74 -13.44
CA HIS A 17 5.03 5.54 -12.55
C HIS A 17 5.61 4.70 -11.42
N GLY A 18 6.85 5.00 -11.00
CA GLY A 18 7.52 4.34 -9.89
C GLY A 18 6.80 4.52 -8.55
N GLY A 19 6.23 5.71 -8.30
CA GLY A 19 5.44 5.96 -7.09
C GLY A 19 4.21 5.04 -6.97
N SER A 20 3.55 4.74 -8.08
CA SER A 20 2.43 3.79 -8.10
C SER A 20 2.87 2.37 -7.74
N LEU A 21 4.03 1.93 -8.23
CA LEU A 21 4.62 0.64 -7.84
C LEU A 21 4.98 0.60 -6.35
N VAL A 22 5.58 1.67 -5.81
CA VAL A 22 5.91 1.76 -4.38
C VAL A 22 4.66 1.69 -3.51
N ASN A 23 3.59 2.40 -3.87
CA ASN A 23 2.32 2.32 -3.14
C ASN A 23 1.71 0.91 -3.25
N HIS A 24 1.74 0.30 -4.44
CA HIS A 24 1.26 -1.06 -4.65
C HIS A 24 2.02 -2.08 -3.79
N ARG A 25 3.34 -1.96 -3.62
CA ARG A 25 4.11 -2.89 -2.78
C ARG A 25 3.58 -2.99 -1.34
N GLN A 26 2.95 -1.95 -0.82
CA GLN A 26 2.34 -1.95 0.51
C GLN A 26 1.13 -2.89 0.61
N THR A 27 0.49 -3.24 -0.51
CA THR A 27 -0.61 -4.21 -0.51
C THR A 27 -0.12 -5.64 -0.31
N HIS A 28 1.14 -5.91 -0.64
CA HIS A 28 1.77 -7.22 -0.42
C HIS A 28 2.26 -7.40 1.01
N GLN A 29 2.48 -6.31 1.74
CA GLN A 29 2.85 -6.37 3.15
C GLN A 29 1.60 -6.64 3.98
N THR A 30 1.31 -7.93 4.16
CA THR A 30 0.16 -8.47 4.88
C THR A 30 0.54 -8.85 6.30
N GLY A 31 -0.43 -8.78 7.22
CA GLY A 31 -0.21 -8.97 8.66
C GLY A 31 -1.26 -8.22 9.48
N VAL A 32 -1.13 -8.23 10.81
CA VAL A 32 -2.00 -7.43 11.69
C VAL A 32 -1.32 -6.09 11.95
N PHE A 33 -1.92 -5.02 11.43
CA PHE A 33 -1.47 -3.65 11.65
C PHE A 33 -2.43 -2.93 12.61
N PRO A 34 -2.11 -2.86 13.92
CA PRO A 34 -2.95 -2.16 14.88
C PRO A 34 -2.73 -0.65 14.81
N CYS A 35 -3.82 0.12 14.83
CA CYS A 35 -3.79 1.55 15.00
C CYS A 35 -3.56 1.91 16.46
N ALA A 36 -2.50 2.67 16.74
CA ALA A 36 -2.18 3.17 18.08
C ALA A 36 -3.18 4.23 18.59
N VAL A 37 -3.97 4.85 17.72
CA VAL A 37 -4.90 5.93 18.07
C VAL A 37 -6.30 5.41 18.43
N CYS A 38 -6.85 4.48 17.66
CA CYS A 38 -8.24 4.02 17.83
C CYS A 38 -8.41 2.50 17.88
N ALA A 39 -7.33 1.75 18.14
CA ALA A 39 -7.30 0.30 18.31
C ALA A 39 -7.81 -0.56 17.12
N ARG A 40 -8.19 0.04 15.99
CA ARG A 40 -8.58 -0.69 14.78
C ARG A 40 -7.40 -1.49 14.22
N ARG A 41 -7.69 -2.66 13.65
CA ARG A 41 -6.70 -3.54 13.03
C ARG A 41 -6.92 -3.63 11.52
N TYR A 42 -5.83 -3.67 10.77
CA TYR A 42 -5.85 -3.75 9.31
C TYR A 42 -5.04 -4.96 8.83
N PRO A 43 -5.47 -5.63 7.74
CA PRO A 43 -4.83 -6.85 7.24
C PRO A 43 -3.60 -6.58 6.36
N ASN A 44 -3.35 -5.34 5.95
CA ASN A 44 -2.21 -4.96 5.15
C ASN A 44 -1.79 -3.50 5.41
N LEU A 45 -0.53 -3.18 5.06
CA LEU A 45 0.07 -1.88 5.31
C LEU A 45 -0.64 -0.75 4.53
N ALA A 46 -1.11 -1.02 3.31
CA ALA A 46 -1.80 -0.01 2.50
C ALA A 46 -3.10 0.48 3.16
N ALA A 47 -3.91 -0.44 3.69
CA ALA A 47 -5.14 -0.11 4.40
C ALA A 47 -4.85 0.65 5.71
N TYR A 48 -3.82 0.22 6.46
CA TYR A 48 -3.35 0.90 7.66
C TYR A 48 -2.92 2.35 7.38
N ARG A 49 -2.06 2.56 6.38
CA ARG A 49 -1.59 3.91 5.99
C ARG A 49 -2.72 4.80 5.50
N ASN A 50 -3.65 4.25 4.72
CA ASN A 50 -4.84 4.99 4.30
C ASN A 50 -5.67 5.43 5.51
N HIS A 51 -5.86 4.54 6.48
CA HIS A 51 -6.58 4.86 7.71
C HIS A 51 -5.93 6.00 8.49
N LEU A 52 -4.60 5.98 8.68
CA LEU A 52 -3.88 7.00 9.44
C LEU A 52 -4.10 8.43 8.93
N ARG A 53 -4.35 8.60 7.62
CA ARG A 53 -4.66 9.93 7.04
C ARG A 53 -5.96 10.54 7.54
N ASN A 54 -6.84 9.74 8.14
CA ASN A 54 -8.11 10.19 8.70
C ASN A 54 -8.00 10.58 10.17
N HIS A 55 -6.85 10.31 10.80
CA HIS A 55 -6.61 10.83 12.15
C HIS A 55 -6.20 12.30 12.05
N PRO A 56 -6.76 13.17 12.90
CA PRO A 56 -6.21 14.50 13.07
C PRO A 56 -4.75 14.39 13.54
N ARG A 57 -3.94 15.38 13.17
CA ARG A 57 -2.54 15.48 13.58
C ARG A 57 -2.40 15.57 15.09
#